data_AF-A0A383RAR3-F1
#
_entry.id   AF-A0A383RAR3-F1
#
_cell.length_a   1.000
_cell.length_b   1.000
_cell.length_c   1.000
_cell.angle_alpha   90.00
_cell.angle_beta   90.00
_cell.angle_gamma   90.00
#
_symmetry.space_group_name_H-M   'P 1'
#
loop_
_entity.id
_entity.type
_entity.pdbx_description
1 polymer ?
#
loop_
_entity_poly.entity_id
_entity_poly.type
_entity_poly.pdbx_seq_one_letter_code
_entity_poly.pdbx_strand_id
1 'polypeptide(L)'
;MVLKMSGTIYLLPKDTFNGPEQKAAVFDEWTSWTSVKPLARIHVEPSDFIFLDHVAANKSTESAAWTWLLYKWRSRARKRMHSTPQV
;
A
#
# COMPACT_ATOMS: atom_id res chain seq x y z
N MET A 1 0.25 10.85 -2.11
CA MET A 1 -0.85 11.54 -1.40
C MET A 1 -0.77 11.13 0.06
N VAL A 2 -0.43 12.04 0.97
CA VAL A 2 -0.43 11.75 2.41
C VAL A 2 -1.87 11.46 2.81
N LEU A 3 -2.16 10.42 3.60
CA LEU A 3 -3.47 10.26 4.23
C LEU A 3 -3.68 11.48 5.13
N LYS A 4 -4.36 12.50 4.59
CA LYS A 4 -4.60 13.78 5.27
C LYS A 4 -6.01 13.83 5.88
N MET A 5 -6.72 12.71 5.84
CA MET A 5 -8.13 12.60 6.17
C MET A 5 -8.36 11.35 7.00
N SER A 6 -9.33 11.44 7.91
CA SER A 6 -9.87 10.32 8.66
C SER A 6 -10.45 9.26 7.72
N GLY A 7 -10.42 8.02 8.17
CA GLY A 7 -10.81 6.87 7.38
C GLY A 7 -11.58 5.84 8.20
N THR A 8 -11.95 4.74 7.55
CA THR A 8 -12.56 3.60 8.21
C THR A 8 -11.94 2.31 7.69
N ILE A 9 -11.40 1.51 8.61
CA ILE A 9 -10.98 0.15 8.33
C ILE A 9 -12.18 -0.76 8.52
N TYR A 10 -12.45 -1.59 7.51
CA TYR A 10 -13.49 -2.59 7.54
C TYR A 10 -12.87 -3.96 7.78
N LEU A 11 -13.37 -4.69 8.77
CA LEU A 11 -13.05 -6.11 8.94
C LEU A 11 -14.12 -6.93 8.22
N LEU A 12 -13.70 -7.74 7.25
CA LEU A 12 -14.60 -8.53 6.40
C LEU A 12 -14.37 -10.03 6.68
N PRO A 13 -15.43 -10.86 6.62
CA PRO A 13 -15.26 -12.31 6.71
C PRO A 13 -14.49 -12.83 5.50
N LYS A 14 -13.54 -13.73 5.71
CA LYS A 14 -12.67 -14.26 4.66
C LYS A 14 -13.39 -15.23 3.72
N ASP A 15 -14.39 -15.95 4.22
CA ASP A 15 -14.96 -17.14 3.58
C ASP A 15 -15.57 -16.88 2.20
N THR A 16 -16.00 -15.64 1.92
CA THR A 16 -16.60 -15.27 0.63
C THR A 16 -15.58 -14.70 -0.36
N PHE A 17 -14.32 -14.52 0.04
CA PHE A 17 -13.27 -13.98 -0.81
C PHE A 17 -12.43 -15.09 -1.43
N ASN A 18 -12.24 -14.99 -2.73
CA ASN A 18 -11.26 -15.76 -3.46
C ASN A 18 -9.95 -14.98 -3.47
N GLY A 19 -8.87 -15.62 -3.03
CA GLY A 19 -7.53 -15.08 -3.19
C GLY A 19 -7.15 -14.99 -4.67
N PRO A 20 -6.01 -14.36 -5.00
CA PRO A 20 -5.58 -14.23 -6.39
C PRO A 20 -5.53 -15.61 -7.03
N GLU A 21 -6.40 -15.84 -8.04
CA GLU A 21 -6.25 -17.00 -8.90
C GLU A 21 -4.87 -16.91 -9.56
N GLN A 22 -4.14 -18.02 -9.62
CA GLN A 22 -2.80 -18.12 -10.21
C GLN A 22 -2.83 -17.86 -11.73
N LYS A 23 -3.22 -16.66 -12.13
CA LYS A 23 -3.27 -16.19 -13.51
C LYS A 23 -2.37 -14.98 -13.60
N ALA A 24 -1.71 -14.86 -14.75
CA ALA A 24 -0.59 -13.99 -15.07
C ALA A 24 -0.82 -12.46 -14.94
N ALA A 25 -1.83 -12.00 -14.19
CA ALA A 25 -2.09 -10.60 -13.89
C ALA A 25 -1.39 -10.15 -12.60
N VAL A 26 -1.01 -8.87 -12.58
CA VAL A 26 0.08 -8.27 -11.78
C VAL A 26 -0.37 -7.82 -10.37
N PHE A 27 -1.54 -8.24 -9.90
CA PHE A 27 -2.13 -7.70 -8.66
C PHE A 27 -2.55 -8.81 -7.69
N ASP A 28 -1.99 -8.76 -6.47
CA ASP A 28 -2.31 -9.65 -5.34
C ASP A 28 -3.63 -9.23 -4.66
N GLU A 29 -4.72 -9.19 -5.43
CA GLU A 29 -6.03 -8.75 -4.95
C GLU A 29 -6.95 -9.91 -4.57
N TRP A 30 -7.75 -9.73 -3.50
CA TRP A 30 -8.79 -10.66 -3.08
C TRP A 30 -10.15 -10.15 -3.54
N THR A 31 -10.98 -11.03 -4.11
CA THR A 31 -12.28 -10.65 -4.68
C THR A 31 -13.41 -11.52 -4.16
N SER A 32 -14.56 -10.91 -3.88
CA SER A 32 -15.78 -11.62 -3.49
C SER A 32 -16.88 -11.37 -4.53
N TRP A 33 -17.52 -12.44 -4.99
CA TRP A 33 -18.62 -12.39 -5.97
C TRP A 33 -19.99 -12.19 -5.32
N THR A 34 -20.04 -12.28 -3.99
CA THR A 34 -21.25 -12.07 -3.20
C THR A 34 -21.12 -10.78 -2.40
N SER A 35 -22.26 -10.14 -2.13
CA SER A 35 -22.27 -8.95 -1.28
C SER A 35 -21.87 -9.34 0.15
N VAL A 36 -20.93 -8.59 0.74
CA VAL A 36 -20.37 -8.91 2.06
C VAL A 36 -20.72 -7.82 3.07
N LYS A 37 -21.29 -8.22 4.21
CA LYS A 37 -21.49 -7.33 5.35
C LYS A 37 -20.21 -7.29 6.21
N PRO A 38 -19.69 -6.11 6.59
CA PRO A 38 -18.55 -6.01 7.49
C PRO A 38 -18.86 -6.59 8.88
N LEU A 39 -17.87 -7.28 9.46
CA LEU A 39 -17.90 -7.76 10.83
C LEU A 39 -17.70 -6.62 11.82
N ALA A 40 -16.83 -5.67 11.46
CA ALA A 40 -16.56 -4.49 12.27
C ALA A 40 -16.15 -3.30 11.39
N ARG A 41 -16.29 -2.11 11.98
CA ARG A 41 -15.84 -0.83 11.44
C ARG A 41 -14.96 -0.16 12.48
N ILE A 42 -13.77 0.22 12.10
CA ILE A 42 -12.82 0.91 12.96
C ILE A 42 -12.57 2.27 12.33
N HIS A 43 -12.98 3.33 13.04
CA HIS A 43 -12.62 4.69 12.64
C HIS A 43 -11.13 4.91 12.92
N VAL A 44 -10.42 5.50 11.96
CA VAL A 44 -8.98 5.75 12.07
C VAL A 44 -8.63 7.16 11.67
N GLU A 45 -7.67 7.74 12.37
CA GLU A 45 -7.04 9.00 12.04
C GLU A 45 -5.63 8.76 11.48
N PRO A 46 -5.07 9.70 10.70
CA PRO A 46 -3.69 9.60 10.21
C PRO A 46 -2.67 9.36 11.34
N SER A 47 -2.93 9.90 12.53
CA SER A 47 -2.08 9.73 13.72
C SER A 47 -1.99 8.29 14.23
N ASP A 48 -2.93 7.42 13.86
CA ASP A 48 -2.93 6.01 14.29
C ASP A 48 -1.89 5.18 13.52
N PHE A 49 -1.28 5.74 12.47
CA PHE A 49 -0.33 5.05 11.59
C PHE A 49 1.11 5.55 11.81
N ILE A 50 1.87 4.83 12.64
CA ILE A 50 3.27 5.15 13.01
C ILE A 50 4.19 5.24 11.78
N PHE A 51 3.87 4.53 10.70
CA PHE A 51 4.66 4.50 9.47
C PHE A 51 4.10 5.37 8.34
N LEU A 52 3.17 6.29 8.64
CA LEU A 52 2.51 7.09 7.61
C LEU A 52 3.52 7.81 6.70
N ASP A 53 4.57 8.39 7.28
CA ASP A 53 5.63 9.11 6.56
C ASP A 53 6.67 8.20 5.87
N HIS A 54 6.60 6.90 6.14
CA HIS A 54 7.51 5.89 5.59
C HIS A 54 6.93 5.16 4.37
N VAL A 55 5.68 5.47 3.97
CA VAL A 55 5.02 4.85 2.82
C VAL A 55 5.03 5.78 1.61
N ALA A 56 5.50 5.28 0.47
CA ALA A 56 5.46 6.00 -0.79
C ALA A 56 4.05 5.88 -1.43
N ALA A 57 3.22 6.89 -1.27
CA ALA A 57 1.91 6.94 -1.92
C ALA A 57 2.01 7.56 -3.32
N ASN A 58 1.60 6.80 -4.35
CA ASN A 58 1.48 7.29 -5.72
C ASN A 58 0.51 8.49 -5.77
N LYS A 59 0.89 9.61 -6.37
CA LYS A 59 -0.05 10.73 -6.59
C LYS A 59 -0.82 10.43 -7.87
N SER A 60 -2.15 10.53 -7.81
CA SER A 60 -3.02 10.34 -8.99
C SER A 60 -2.73 11.32 -10.14
N THR A 61 -1.99 12.41 -9.86
CA THR A 61 -1.52 13.42 -10.82
C THR A 61 -0.09 13.18 -11.34
N GLU A 62 0.63 12.16 -10.84
CA GLU A 62 1.96 11.83 -11.34
C GLU A 62 1.86 10.69 -12.36
N SER A 63 2.39 10.92 -13.57
CA SER A 63 2.54 9.90 -14.60
C SER A 63 3.22 8.66 -14.00
N ALA A 64 2.69 7.46 -14.30
CA ALA A 64 3.25 6.19 -13.84
C ALA A 64 4.76 6.05 -14.14
N ALA A 65 5.23 6.71 -15.21
CA ALA A 65 6.66 6.78 -15.56
C ALA A 65 7.48 7.55 -14.52
N TRP A 66 6.94 8.64 -13.95
CA TRP A 66 7.59 9.43 -12.92
C TRP A 66 7.66 8.69 -11.58
N THR A 67 6.59 7.99 -11.20
CA THR A 67 6.56 7.17 -9.99
C THR A 67 7.60 6.04 -10.04
N TRP A 68 7.74 5.37 -11.20
CA TRP A 68 8.78 4.36 -11.40
C TRP A 68 10.20 4.95 -11.36
N LEU A 69 10.42 6.11 -11.99
CA LEU A 69 11.73 6.77 -11.99
C LEU A 69 12.17 7.18 -10.58
N LEU A 70 11.26 7.80 -9.81
CA LEU A 70 11.52 8.21 -8.43
C LEU A 70 11.74 7.02 -7.49
N TYR A 71 10.98 5.94 -7.67
CA TYR A 71 11.20 4.69 -6.95
C TYR A 71 12.61 4.14 -7.18
N LYS A 72 13.03 4.06 -8.44
CA LYS A 72 14.36 3.52 -8.80
C LYS A 72 15.49 4.38 -8.25
N TRP A 73 15.30 5.70 -8.23
CA TRP A 73 16.29 6.64 -7.70
C TRP A 73 16.42 6.55 -6.17
N ARG A 74 15.29 6.52 -5.45
CA ARG A 74 15.24 6.36 -3.98
C ARG A 74 15.84 5.02 -3.52
N SER A 75 15.61 3.95 -4.27
CA SER A 75 16.19 2.63 -3.97
C SER A 75 17.71 2.57 -4.23
N ARG A 76 18.23 3.33 -5.22
CA ARG A 76 19.66 3.42 -5.50
C ARG A 76 20.41 4.33 -4.51
N ALA A 77 19.79 5.41 -4.04
CA ALA A 77 20.36 6.27 -3.01
C ALA A 77 20.59 5.51 -1.68
N ARG A 78 19.66 4.62 -1.29
CA ARG A 78 19.81 3.79 -0.09
C ARG A 78 20.94 2.77 -0.16
N LYS A 79 21.24 2.21 -1.35
CA LYS A 79 22.42 1.34 -1.53
C LYS A 79 23.75 2.07 -1.31
N ARG A 80 23.80 3.40 -1.51
CA ARG A 80 25.00 4.21 -1.27
C ARG A 80 25.26 4.51 0.21
N MET A 81 24.23 4.52 1.07
CA MET A 81 24.44 4.70 2.51
C MET A 81 24.96 3.43 3.21
N HIS A 82 24.68 2.24 2.67
CA HIS A 82 25.22 0.97 3.18
C HIS A 82 26.62 0.61 2.65
N SER A 83 27.23 1.48 1.84
CA SER A 83 28.59 1.29 1.30
C SER A 83 29.61 2.27 1.90
N THR A 84 29.34 2.81 3.08
CA THR A 84 30.42 3.28 3.95
C THR A 84 31.02 2.03 4.61
N PRO A 85 32.27 1.65 4.33
CA PRO A 85 32.91 0.59 5.08
C PRO A 85 33.02 1.07 6.53
N GLN A 86 32.49 0.28 7.46
CA GLN A 86 33.09 0.21 8.77
C GLN A 86 34.39 -0.57 8.61
N VAL A 87 35.46 0.02 9.15
CA VAL A 87 36.91 -0.29 9.02
C VAL A 87 37.61 0.47 7.90
#